data_AF-A0A9E2PJ55-F1
#
_entry.id   AF-A0A9E2PJ55-F1
#
_cell.length_a   1.000
_cell.length_b   1.000
_cell.length_c   1.000
_cell.angle_alpha   90.00
_cell.angle_beta   90.00
_cell.angle_gamma   90.00
#
_symmetry.space_group_name_H-M   'P 1'
#
loop_
_entity.id
_entity.type
_entity.pdbx_description
1 polymer ?
#
loop_
_entity_poly.entity_id
_entity_poly.type
_entity_poly.pdbx_seq_one_letter_code
_entity_poly.pdbx_strand_id
1 'polypeptide(L)'
;MKKFICSGIIVGLAIILSSCARAPIRPIAYPPEEAPILRKDVIHTVAPAETVWRIAKMYDVKPEDIMRANDLRRAKKLKMGQHLFVPQAAPVRAVVHLYPSTKWKYIIIHHSATDEGSALSFHSFHHQRGFEKGLGYHFVIDNGTKGKQEEHIEVAPRWIKQEDGAHCRASDMNRKAIGICLVGNFNEERVSEKQMASLLYLVKRLRKYYKIPIKNIISHGEVPGARTECPGKYFPRKEFKSRLQMPD
;
A
#
# COMPACT_ATOMS: atom_id res chain seq x y z
N MET A 1 -46.67 64.28 8.73
CA MET A 1 -46.16 65.66 8.61
C MET A 1 -44.73 65.63 8.09
N LYS A 2 -44.45 66.51 7.13
CA LYS A 2 -43.14 67.05 6.68
C LYS A 2 -42.20 67.30 7.90
N LYS A 3 -40.86 67.29 7.86
CA LYS A 3 -39.83 67.28 6.80
C LYS A 3 -38.43 67.36 7.48
N PHE A 4 -37.41 66.77 6.82
CA PHE A 4 -35.98 67.17 6.76
C PHE A 4 -35.13 67.12 8.07
N ILE A 5 -33.78 67.09 8.09
CA ILE A 5 -32.73 67.58 7.17
C ILE A 5 -31.39 66.82 7.43
N CYS A 6 -30.57 66.67 6.37
CA CYS A 6 -29.08 66.72 6.32
C CYS A 6 -28.24 65.67 7.05
N SER A 7 -26.98 65.39 6.70
CA SER A 7 -26.12 65.48 5.50
C SER A 7 -24.77 65.01 6.04
N GLY A 8 -24.01 64.19 5.31
CA GLY A 8 -22.66 63.85 5.74
C GLY A 8 -21.99 62.78 4.91
N ILE A 9 -21.41 63.20 3.78
CA ILE A 9 -20.39 62.44 3.05
C ILE A 9 -19.06 62.70 3.74
N ILE A 10 -18.38 61.66 4.24
CA ILE A 10 -16.92 61.65 4.44
C ILE A 10 -16.34 60.35 3.88
N VAL A 11 -15.21 60.57 3.21
CA VAL A 11 -14.41 59.73 2.32
C VAL A 11 -13.66 58.63 3.07
N GLY A 12 -13.31 57.57 2.32
CA GLY A 12 -12.76 56.31 2.79
C GLY A 12 -11.45 56.36 3.58
N LEU A 13 -11.21 55.27 4.32
CA LEU A 13 -9.92 54.61 4.35
C LEU A 13 -10.14 53.12 4.60
N ALA A 14 -9.88 52.30 3.58
CA ALA A 14 -9.81 50.86 3.72
C ALA A 14 -8.55 50.52 4.54
N ILE A 15 -8.73 50.18 5.82
CA ILE A 15 -7.66 49.59 6.62
C ILE A 15 -7.87 48.08 6.61
N ILE A 16 -7.19 47.42 5.67
CA ILE A 16 -7.00 45.98 5.67
C ILE A 16 -5.99 45.68 6.78
N LEU A 17 -6.45 45.39 8.00
CA LEU A 17 -5.61 44.76 9.00
C LEU A 17 -5.52 43.26 8.69
N SER A 18 -4.64 42.95 7.74
CA SER A 18 -4.03 41.63 7.59
C SER A 18 -3.20 41.35 8.84
N SER A 19 -3.81 40.69 9.82
CA SER A 19 -3.10 40.11 10.95
C SER A 19 -3.33 38.60 10.98
N CYS A 20 -2.81 37.90 9.98
CA CYS A 20 -2.44 36.50 10.17
C CYS A 20 -1.24 36.50 11.14
N ALA A 21 -1.51 36.45 12.44
CA ALA A 21 -0.49 36.19 13.43
C ALA A 21 0.20 34.86 13.08
N ARG A 22 1.44 34.93 12.58
CA ARG A 22 2.28 33.74 12.43
C ARG A 22 2.57 33.24 13.82
N ALA A 23 2.04 32.06 14.15
CA ALA A 23 2.44 31.33 15.34
C ALA A 23 3.98 31.23 15.37
N PRO A 24 4.62 31.43 16.54
CA PRO A 24 6.07 31.29 16.65
C PRO A 24 6.45 29.88 16.21
N ILE A 25 7.36 29.80 15.22
CA ILE A 25 7.96 28.54 14.80
C ILE A 25 8.74 28.03 16.01
N ARG A 26 8.19 27.03 16.72
CA ARG A 26 8.97 26.26 17.68
C ARG A 26 10.16 25.67 16.92
N PRO A 27 11.40 25.80 17.42
CA PRO A 27 12.52 25.07 16.86
C PRO A 27 12.11 23.60 16.75
N ILE A 28 12.35 22.99 15.59
CA ILE A 28 12.19 21.55 15.40
C ILE A 28 13.13 20.91 16.42
N ALA A 29 12.57 20.41 17.52
CA ALA A 29 13.29 19.49 18.39
C ALA A 29 13.63 18.30 17.49
N TYR A 30 14.92 18.05 17.28
CA TYR A 30 15.38 16.81 16.67
C TYR A 30 14.72 15.66 17.44
N PRO A 31 14.13 14.67 16.75
CA PRO A 31 13.47 13.58 17.44
C PRO A 31 14.48 12.92 18.39
N PRO A 32 14.03 12.56 19.61
CA PRO A 32 14.89 11.85 20.54
C PRO A 32 15.40 10.58 19.87
N GLU A 33 16.65 10.24 20.18
CA GLU A 33 17.31 8.97 19.84
C GLU A 33 16.30 7.81 19.77
N GLU A 34 16.16 7.19 18.59
CA GLU A 34 15.15 6.17 18.34
C GLU A 34 15.24 5.07 19.41
N ALA A 35 14.11 4.80 20.08
CA ALA A 35 14.04 3.73 21.07
C ALA A 35 14.61 2.42 20.48
N PRO A 36 15.36 1.62 21.27
CA PRO A 36 16.05 0.45 20.77
C PRO A 36 15.08 -0.48 20.04
N ILE A 37 15.38 -0.77 18.78
CA ILE A 37 14.57 -1.67 17.94
C ILE A 37 14.52 -3.03 18.62
N LEU A 38 13.34 -3.43 19.09
CA LEU A 38 13.13 -4.76 19.67
C LEU A 38 13.33 -5.82 18.57
N ARG A 39 14.45 -6.54 18.66
CA ARG A 39 14.78 -7.67 17.78
C ARG A 39 14.37 -8.97 18.43
N LYS A 40 13.81 -9.89 17.64
CA LYS A 40 13.41 -11.22 18.08
C LYS A 40 13.62 -12.24 16.98
N ASP A 41 13.77 -13.50 17.36
CA ASP A 41 13.81 -14.59 16.38
C ASP A 41 12.42 -14.83 15.78
N VAL A 42 12.36 -15.07 14.47
CA VAL A 42 11.10 -15.25 13.73
C VAL A 42 11.21 -16.47 12.80
N ILE A 43 10.13 -17.26 12.71
CA ILE A 43 9.95 -18.22 11.62
C ILE A 43 9.17 -17.54 10.50
N HIS A 44 9.82 -17.39 9.35
CA HIS A 44 9.25 -16.80 8.16
C HIS A 44 8.82 -17.89 7.17
N THR A 45 7.57 -17.82 6.70
CA THR A 45 7.09 -18.67 5.60
C THR A 45 7.33 -17.99 4.26
N VAL A 46 8.14 -18.61 3.40
CA VAL A 46 8.57 -18.06 2.11
C VAL A 46 7.37 -17.87 1.17
N ALA A 47 7.08 -16.62 0.82
CA ALA A 47 6.06 -16.26 -0.15
C ALA A 47 6.55 -16.49 -1.61
N PRO A 48 5.64 -16.48 -2.61
CA PRO A 48 6.02 -16.71 -3.99
C PRO A 48 7.10 -15.74 -4.49
N ALA A 49 8.16 -16.30 -5.10
CA ALA A 49 9.31 -15.56 -5.66
C ALA A 49 10.18 -14.78 -4.65
N GLU A 50 10.08 -15.05 -3.35
CA GLU A 50 10.99 -14.47 -2.37
C GLU A 50 12.41 -15.06 -2.43
N THR A 51 13.38 -14.24 -2.04
CA THR A 51 14.79 -14.59 -1.97
C THR A 51 15.32 -14.26 -0.58
N VAL A 52 16.38 -14.96 -0.17
CA VAL A 52 17.05 -14.66 1.11
C VAL A 52 17.42 -13.19 1.21
N TRP A 53 17.92 -12.58 0.13
CA TRP A 53 18.25 -11.15 0.08
C TRP A 53 17.05 -10.24 0.40
N ARG A 54 15.87 -10.53 -0.16
CA ARG A 54 14.68 -9.71 0.07
C ARG A 54 14.16 -9.89 1.50
N ILE A 55 14.17 -11.14 2.00
CA ILE A 55 13.78 -11.47 3.37
C ILE A 55 14.74 -10.83 4.38
N ALA A 56 16.05 -10.89 4.11
CA ALA A 56 17.08 -10.25 4.92
C ALA A 56 16.86 -8.73 5.02
N LYS A 57 16.56 -8.07 3.89
CA LYS A 57 16.20 -6.64 3.89
C LYS A 57 14.91 -6.37 4.67
N MET A 58 13.93 -7.27 4.57
CA MET A 58 12.62 -7.15 5.23
C MET A 58 12.71 -7.16 6.76
N TYR A 59 13.64 -7.94 7.31
CA TYR A 59 13.86 -8.06 8.76
C TYR A 59 15.11 -7.32 9.27
N ASP A 60 15.78 -6.58 8.38
CA ASP A 60 17.05 -5.90 8.69
C ASP A 60 18.10 -6.83 9.33
N VAL A 61 18.38 -7.94 8.65
CA VAL A 61 19.40 -8.93 9.03
C VAL A 61 20.36 -9.17 7.85
N LYS A 62 21.53 -9.74 8.13
CA LYS A 62 22.45 -10.12 7.05
C LYS A 62 21.96 -11.41 6.37
N PRO A 63 21.98 -11.51 5.02
CA PRO A 63 21.61 -12.72 4.30
C PRO A 63 22.38 -13.96 4.79
N GLU A 64 23.67 -13.78 5.13
CA GLU A 64 24.56 -14.84 5.59
C GLU A 64 24.11 -15.44 6.92
N ASP A 65 23.48 -14.63 7.79
CA ASP A 65 22.96 -15.08 9.08
C ASP A 65 21.72 -15.96 8.90
N ILE A 66 20.82 -15.58 7.99
CA ILE A 66 19.70 -16.44 7.59
C ILE A 66 20.23 -17.73 6.95
N MET A 67 21.20 -17.63 6.03
CA MET A 67 21.72 -18.82 5.34
C MET A 67 22.37 -19.80 6.31
N ARG A 68 23.18 -19.30 7.24
CA ARG A 68 23.84 -20.11 8.27
C ARG A 68 22.85 -20.76 9.21
N ALA A 69 21.82 -20.03 9.65
CA ALA A 69 20.83 -20.56 10.57
C ALA A 69 19.83 -21.55 9.94
N ASN A 70 19.84 -21.71 8.62
CA ASN A 70 18.96 -22.63 7.87
C ASN A 70 19.75 -23.63 6.99
N ASP A 71 21.05 -23.81 7.25
CA ASP A 71 21.93 -24.73 6.51
C ASP A 71 21.88 -24.57 4.98
N LEU A 72 21.71 -23.33 4.50
CA LEU A 72 21.59 -23.03 3.07
C LEU A 72 22.98 -22.92 2.42
N ARG A 73 23.42 -24.00 1.77
CA ARG A 73 24.68 -24.06 1.00
C ARG A 73 24.59 -23.23 -0.29
N ARG A 74 25.03 -21.96 -0.23
CA ARG A 74 24.87 -20.92 -1.28
C ARG A 74 23.39 -20.73 -1.69
N ALA A 75 23.07 -19.72 -2.49
CA ALA A 75 21.69 -19.30 -2.81
C ALA A 75 20.88 -20.33 -3.62
N LYS A 76 20.65 -21.53 -3.07
CA LYS A 76 19.61 -22.46 -3.52
C LYS A 76 18.30 -21.68 -3.52
N LYS A 77 17.57 -21.74 -4.64
CA LYS A 77 16.26 -21.11 -4.75
C LYS A 77 15.40 -21.61 -3.59
N LEU A 78 14.91 -20.67 -2.77
CA LEU A 78 13.97 -20.98 -1.70
C LEU A 78 12.73 -21.63 -2.32
N LYS A 79 12.18 -22.63 -1.62
CA LYS A 79 10.91 -23.21 -2.03
C LYS A 79 9.77 -22.36 -1.47
N MET A 80 8.76 -22.11 -2.29
CA MET A 80 7.52 -21.49 -1.83
C MET A 80 6.93 -22.33 -0.68
N GLY A 81 6.49 -21.68 0.40
CA GLY A 81 5.98 -22.33 1.61
C GLY A 81 7.07 -22.89 2.54
N GLN A 82 8.36 -22.78 2.19
CA GLN A 82 9.44 -23.16 3.09
C GLN A 82 9.45 -22.29 4.34
N HIS A 83 9.66 -22.87 5.51
CA HIS A 83 9.92 -22.13 6.73
C HIS A 83 11.41 -21.79 6.84
N LEU A 84 11.71 -20.53 7.15
CA LEU A 84 13.06 -20.02 7.38
C LEU A 84 13.14 -19.40 8.77
N PHE A 85 14.12 -19.83 9.54
CA PHE A 85 14.50 -19.17 10.78
C PHE A 85 15.25 -17.87 10.48
N VAL A 86 14.77 -16.76 11.02
CA VAL A 86 15.37 -15.44 10.86
C VAL A 86 15.84 -14.97 12.24
N PRO A 87 17.14 -15.07 12.56
CA PRO A 87 17.67 -14.67 13.86
C PRO A 87 17.67 -13.15 14.01
N GLN A 88 17.40 -12.65 15.22
CA GLN A 88 17.54 -11.22 15.57
C GLN A 88 16.80 -10.28 14.60
N ALA A 89 15.62 -10.71 14.15
CA ALA A 89 14.80 -9.98 13.20
C ALA A 89 14.28 -8.69 13.85
N ALA A 90 14.49 -7.56 13.17
CA ALA A 90 13.77 -6.33 13.45
C ALA A 90 12.29 -6.48 13.06
N PRO A 91 11.41 -5.57 13.51
CA PRO A 91 10.05 -5.49 13.00
C PRO A 91 10.04 -5.47 11.46
N VAL A 92 9.18 -6.31 10.88
CA VAL A 92 9.13 -6.49 9.43
C VAL A 92 8.74 -5.19 8.74
N ARG A 93 9.42 -4.87 7.63
CA ARG A 93 9.12 -3.68 6.82
C ARG A 93 8.81 -4.04 5.38
N ALA A 94 8.01 -3.21 4.72
CA ALA A 94 7.71 -3.37 3.30
C ALA A 94 8.95 -3.09 2.43
N VAL A 95 9.42 -4.08 1.68
CA VAL A 95 10.50 -3.93 0.68
C VAL A 95 9.90 -3.83 -0.72
N VAL A 96 9.53 -2.62 -1.13
CA VAL A 96 8.94 -2.31 -2.44
C VAL A 96 9.98 -1.71 -3.37
N HIS A 97 10.61 -2.59 -4.17
CA HIS A 97 11.49 -2.17 -5.25
C HIS A 97 10.66 -1.61 -6.42
N LEU A 98 11.12 -0.52 -7.02
CA LEU A 98 10.49 0.15 -8.15
C LEU A 98 11.34 -0.11 -9.40
N TYR A 99 10.69 -0.42 -10.52
CA TYR A 99 11.35 -0.78 -11.75
C TYR A 99 11.03 0.28 -12.80
N PRO A 100 12.02 0.77 -13.59
CA PRO A 100 11.73 1.69 -14.68
C PRO A 100 10.70 1.09 -15.64
N SER A 101 9.59 1.78 -15.83
CA SER A 101 8.52 1.34 -16.72
C SER A 101 7.61 2.49 -17.09
N THR A 102 7.19 2.55 -18.36
CA THR A 102 6.16 3.49 -18.84
C THR A 102 4.78 2.83 -18.94
N LYS A 103 4.70 1.52 -18.70
CA LYS A 103 3.48 0.69 -18.83
C LYS A 103 2.37 1.11 -17.88
N TRP A 104 2.74 1.40 -16.63
CA TRP A 104 1.79 1.58 -15.54
C TRP A 104 1.12 2.96 -15.60
N LYS A 105 -0.17 2.97 -15.92
CA LYS A 105 -1.00 4.18 -16.05
C LYS A 105 -2.12 4.27 -15.01
N TYR A 106 -2.46 3.16 -14.37
CA TYR A 106 -3.54 3.04 -13.38
C TYR A 106 -3.09 2.26 -12.15
N ILE A 107 -3.78 2.47 -11.03
CA ILE A 107 -3.72 1.60 -9.85
C ILE A 107 -5.16 1.18 -9.55
N ILE A 108 -5.40 -0.11 -9.35
CA ILE A 108 -6.73 -0.64 -9.04
C ILE A 108 -6.71 -1.30 -7.68
N ILE A 109 -7.62 -0.85 -6.80
CA ILE A 109 -7.77 -1.38 -5.44
C ILE A 109 -8.82 -2.49 -5.43
N HIS A 110 -8.46 -3.61 -4.81
CA HIS A 110 -9.29 -4.80 -4.63
C HIS A 110 -9.37 -5.17 -3.15
N HIS A 111 -10.39 -5.94 -2.80
CA HIS A 111 -10.40 -6.78 -1.60
C HIS A 111 -10.26 -8.25 -2.01
N SER A 112 -9.98 -9.14 -1.06
CA SER A 112 -9.95 -10.59 -1.33
C SER A 112 -11.34 -11.22 -1.27
N ALA A 113 -12.31 -10.56 -0.62
CA ALA A 113 -13.61 -11.15 -0.24
C ALA A 113 -13.45 -12.40 0.63
N THR A 114 -12.41 -12.42 1.46
CA THR A 114 -12.10 -13.50 2.40
C THR A 114 -11.69 -12.90 3.74
N ASP A 115 -12.00 -13.59 4.84
CA ASP A 115 -11.61 -13.16 6.19
C ASP A 115 -10.12 -13.40 6.43
N GLU A 116 -9.53 -14.36 5.72
CA GLU A 116 -8.11 -14.70 5.81
C GLU A 116 -7.41 -14.76 4.46
N GLY A 117 -6.09 -14.55 4.45
CA GLY A 117 -5.32 -14.55 3.22
C GLY A 117 -3.88 -14.10 3.34
N SER A 118 -3.10 -14.44 2.32
CA SER A 118 -1.74 -13.98 2.06
C SER A 118 -1.41 -14.15 0.57
N ALA A 119 -0.31 -13.58 0.11
CA ALA A 119 0.17 -13.78 -1.25
C ALA A 119 0.41 -15.27 -1.55
N LEU A 120 0.85 -16.04 -0.55
CA LEU A 120 1.03 -17.49 -0.67
C LEU A 120 -0.31 -18.21 -0.87
N SER A 121 -1.30 -17.98 -0.02
CA SER A 121 -2.59 -18.67 -0.13
C SER A 121 -3.33 -18.29 -1.42
N PHE A 122 -3.29 -17.01 -1.80
CA PHE A 122 -3.89 -16.54 -3.04
C PHE A 122 -3.15 -17.05 -4.27
N HIS A 123 -1.83 -17.26 -4.21
CA HIS A 123 -1.10 -17.87 -5.31
C HIS A 123 -1.54 -19.32 -5.54
N SER A 124 -1.63 -20.11 -4.48
CA SER A 124 -2.11 -21.50 -4.53
C SER A 124 -3.56 -21.59 -5.02
N PHE A 125 -4.46 -20.74 -4.49
CA PHE A 125 -5.86 -20.70 -4.89
C PHE A 125 -6.04 -20.33 -6.37
N HIS A 126 -5.31 -19.32 -6.87
CA HIS A 126 -5.38 -18.94 -8.28
C HIS A 126 -4.84 -20.07 -9.20
N HIS A 127 -3.78 -20.76 -8.81
CA HIS A 127 -3.27 -21.92 -9.55
C HIS A 127 -4.32 -23.04 -9.67
N GLN A 128 -5.02 -23.36 -8.58
CA GLN A 128 -6.11 -24.35 -8.59
C GLN A 128 -7.26 -23.96 -9.52
N ARG A 129 -7.43 -22.65 -9.77
CA ARG A 129 -8.44 -22.10 -10.70
C ARG A 129 -7.93 -21.93 -12.14
N GLY A 130 -6.77 -22.50 -12.48
CA GLY A 130 -6.20 -22.46 -13.83
C GLY A 130 -5.40 -21.21 -14.16
N PHE A 131 -5.04 -20.39 -13.16
CA PHE A 131 -4.15 -19.25 -13.39
C PHE A 131 -2.73 -19.80 -13.37
N GLU A 132 -2.19 -20.16 -14.52
CA GLU A 132 -0.86 -20.79 -14.64
C GLU A 132 0.31 -19.98 -14.06
N LYS A 133 0.11 -18.67 -13.86
CA LYS A 133 1.09 -17.78 -13.21
C LYS A 133 0.73 -17.45 -11.74
N GLY A 134 -0.28 -18.13 -11.19
CA GLY A 134 -0.81 -17.96 -9.85
C GLY A 134 -1.38 -16.56 -9.60
N LEU A 135 -1.00 -15.98 -8.45
CA LEU A 135 -1.49 -14.71 -7.91
C LEU A 135 -1.72 -13.62 -8.98
N GLY A 136 -2.97 -13.14 -9.09
CA GLY A 136 -3.36 -12.18 -10.13
C GLY A 136 -3.02 -10.71 -9.83
N TYR A 137 -2.68 -10.37 -8.59
CA TYR A 137 -2.34 -9.02 -8.15
C TYR A 137 -0.83 -8.76 -8.24
N HIS A 138 -0.43 -7.48 -8.22
CA HIS A 138 0.97 -7.09 -8.10
C HIS A 138 1.40 -6.98 -6.63
N PHE A 139 0.45 -6.62 -5.77
CA PHE A 139 0.65 -6.48 -4.34
C PHE A 139 -0.54 -7.03 -3.55
N VAL A 140 -0.26 -7.57 -2.37
CA VAL A 140 -1.25 -7.95 -1.37
C VAL A 140 -0.92 -7.20 -0.07
N ILE A 141 -1.94 -6.69 0.62
CA ILE A 141 -1.81 -6.07 1.94
C ILE A 141 -2.51 -6.97 2.94
N ASP A 142 -1.71 -7.55 3.83
CA ASP A 142 -2.16 -8.54 4.81
C ASP A 142 -3.10 -7.91 5.86
N ASN A 143 -3.99 -8.71 6.42
CA ASN A 143 -4.80 -8.37 7.61
C ASN A 143 -4.30 -9.10 8.88
N GLY A 144 -3.16 -9.79 8.81
CA GLY A 144 -2.53 -10.46 9.95
C GLY A 144 -3.00 -11.89 10.23
N THR A 145 -3.86 -12.47 9.38
CA THR A 145 -4.41 -13.83 9.59
C THR A 145 -3.50 -14.97 9.11
N LYS A 146 -3.01 -14.90 7.86
CA LYS A 146 -2.13 -15.91 7.22
C LYS A 146 -0.85 -15.32 6.63
N GLY A 147 -0.73 -14.00 6.72
CA GLY A 147 0.42 -13.23 6.26
C GLY A 147 1.52 -13.14 7.31
N LYS A 148 2.40 -12.14 7.18
CA LYS A 148 3.51 -11.95 8.12
C LYS A 148 3.07 -11.24 9.39
N GLN A 149 2.39 -10.11 9.20
CA GLN A 149 1.68 -9.35 10.22
C GLN A 149 0.53 -8.60 9.54
N GLU A 150 -0.34 -7.96 10.32
CA GLU A 150 -1.31 -7.00 9.78
C GLU A 150 -0.56 -5.96 8.93
N GLU A 151 -1.19 -5.30 7.97
CA GLU A 151 -0.59 -4.22 7.17
C GLU A 151 0.61 -4.54 6.27
N HIS A 152 1.19 -5.73 6.35
CA HIS A 152 2.39 -6.05 5.59
C HIS A 152 2.09 -6.07 4.08
N ILE A 153 2.94 -5.38 3.31
CA ILE A 153 2.83 -5.33 1.84
C ILE A 153 3.65 -6.48 1.24
N GLU A 154 2.94 -7.51 0.81
CA GLU A 154 3.50 -8.59 0.02
C GLU A 154 3.64 -8.19 -1.45
N VAL A 155 4.80 -8.48 -2.03
CA VAL A 155 5.11 -8.16 -3.43
C VAL A 155 4.99 -9.45 -4.24
N ALA A 156 4.07 -9.45 -5.19
CA ALA A 156 3.77 -10.64 -5.99
C ALA A 156 4.85 -10.90 -7.06
N PRO A 157 4.97 -12.15 -7.55
CA PRO A 157 5.85 -12.49 -8.67
C PRO A 157 5.63 -11.61 -9.90
N ARG A 158 4.37 -11.24 -10.19
CA ARG A 158 4.03 -10.36 -11.33
C ARG A 158 4.69 -8.99 -11.23
N TRP A 159 4.80 -8.43 -10.03
CA TRP A 159 5.54 -7.18 -9.83
C TRP A 159 7.03 -7.37 -10.07
N ILE A 160 7.63 -8.41 -9.50
CA ILE A 160 9.07 -8.66 -9.64
C ILE A 160 9.45 -8.87 -11.11
N LYS A 161 8.61 -9.57 -11.87
CA LYS A 161 8.81 -9.87 -13.29
C LYS A 161 8.23 -8.81 -14.24
N GLN A 162 7.61 -7.75 -13.70
CA GLN A 162 6.93 -6.69 -14.47
C GLN A 162 5.88 -7.22 -15.48
N GLU A 163 5.21 -8.32 -15.12
CA GLU A 163 4.19 -8.98 -15.95
C GLU A 163 2.87 -8.22 -15.96
N ASP A 164 1.96 -8.55 -16.88
CA ASP A 164 0.57 -8.10 -16.81
C ASP A 164 -0.13 -8.65 -15.56
N GLY A 165 -1.13 -7.92 -15.07
CA GLY A 165 -2.04 -8.39 -14.03
C GLY A 165 -2.95 -9.53 -14.53
N ALA A 166 -3.63 -10.17 -13.58
CA ALA A 166 -4.78 -11.04 -13.85
C ALA A 166 -5.93 -10.70 -12.89
N HIS A 167 -6.14 -9.42 -12.65
CA HIS A 167 -7.07 -8.89 -11.64
C HIS A 167 -8.23 -8.07 -12.22
N CYS A 168 -8.13 -7.56 -13.45
CA CYS A 168 -9.19 -6.77 -14.09
C CYS A 168 -9.07 -6.81 -15.63
N ARG A 169 -9.94 -7.59 -16.28
CA ARG A 169 -10.01 -7.65 -17.77
C ARG A 169 -10.75 -6.46 -18.37
N ALA A 170 -11.71 -5.90 -17.63
CA ALA A 170 -12.50 -4.76 -18.07
C ALA A 170 -11.58 -3.59 -18.46
N SER A 171 -11.91 -2.93 -19.57
CA SER A 171 -11.13 -1.80 -20.11
C SER A 171 -9.64 -2.09 -20.35
N ASP A 172 -9.27 -3.36 -20.59
CA ASP A 172 -7.87 -3.82 -20.77
C ASP A 172 -6.94 -3.42 -19.61
N MET A 173 -7.47 -3.41 -18.38
CA MET A 173 -6.73 -2.90 -17.23
C MET A 173 -5.54 -3.77 -16.84
N ASN A 174 -5.58 -5.08 -17.03
CA ASN A 174 -4.46 -5.99 -16.73
C ASN A 174 -3.13 -5.56 -17.37
N ARG A 175 -3.15 -4.91 -18.54
CA ARG A 175 -1.95 -4.48 -19.26
C ARG A 175 -1.39 -3.13 -18.80
N LYS A 176 -2.18 -2.31 -18.12
CA LYS A 176 -1.84 -0.91 -17.80
C LYS A 176 -2.06 -0.51 -16.35
N ALA A 177 -2.63 -1.39 -15.52
CA ALA A 177 -2.98 -1.11 -14.14
C ALA A 177 -2.20 -1.98 -13.16
N ILE A 178 -1.77 -1.38 -12.07
CA ILE A 178 -1.20 -2.08 -10.92
C ILE A 178 -2.37 -2.49 -10.00
N GLY A 179 -2.71 -3.78 -9.96
CA GLY A 179 -3.63 -4.33 -8.96
C GLY A 179 -3.02 -4.48 -7.57
N ILE A 180 -3.67 -3.88 -6.57
CA ILE A 180 -3.38 -4.02 -5.13
C ILE A 180 -4.59 -4.66 -4.46
N CYS A 181 -4.41 -5.79 -3.78
CA CYS A 181 -5.48 -6.47 -3.04
C CYS A 181 -5.26 -6.33 -1.55
N LEU A 182 -6.27 -5.91 -0.81
CA LEU A 182 -6.29 -5.98 0.65
C LEU A 182 -6.99 -7.26 1.07
N VAL A 183 -6.42 -8.01 2.00
CA VAL A 183 -7.09 -9.17 2.60
C VAL A 183 -8.25 -8.67 3.45
N GLY A 184 -9.46 -9.17 3.19
CA GLY A 184 -10.68 -8.80 3.91
C GLY A 184 -11.93 -8.84 3.03
N ASN A 185 -13.10 -8.84 3.69
CA ASN A 185 -14.40 -8.73 3.03
C ASN A 185 -15.05 -7.38 3.36
N PHE A 186 -14.65 -6.32 2.65
CA PHE A 186 -15.23 -4.99 2.89
C PHE A 186 -16.65 -4.79 2.31
N ASN A 187 -17.38 -5.87 2.01
CA ASN A 187 -18.84 -5.80 1.98
C ASN A 187 -19.46 -5.95 3.36
N GLU A 188 -18.70 -6.43 4.35
CA GLU A 188 -19.19 -6.74 5.70
C GLU A 188 -18.48 -5.89 6.76
N GLU A 189 -17.21 -5.54 6.53
CA GLU A 189 -16.40 -4.78 7.48
C GLU A 189 -15.68 -3.57 6.85
N ARG A 190 -15.11 -2.71 7.69
CA ARG A 190 -14.25 -1.61 7.22
C ARG A 190 -12.79 -2.07 7.14
N VAL A 191 -12.04 -1.47 6.22
CA VAL A 191 -10.58 -1.58 6.17
C VAL A 191 -9.99 -1.07 7.48
N SER A 192 -9.01 -1.79 8.06
CA SER A 192 -8.31 -1.33 9.26
C SER A 192 -7.43 -0.11 8.98
N GLU A 193 -7.18 0.75 9.97
CA GLU A 193 -6.30 1.92 9.78
C GLU A 193 -4.87 1.51 9.40
N LYS A 194 -4.39 0.37 9.88
CA LYS A 194 -3.05 -0.12 9.53
C LYS A 194 -3.00 -0.57 8.06
N GLN A 195 -4.00 -1.31 7.58
CA GLN A 195 -4.11 -1.63 6.15
C GLN A 195 -4.26 -0.37 5.29
N MET A 196 -5.05 0.61 5.74
CA MET A 196 -5.21 1.89 5.04
C MET A 196 -3.89 2.68 4.98
N ALA A 197 -3.12 2.71 6.06
CA ALA A 197 -1.81 3.35 6.10
C ALA A 197 -0.83 2.70 5.09
N SER A 198 -0.76 1.37 5.06
CA SER A 198 0.04 0.64 4.07
C SER A 198 -0.42 0.87 2.64
N LEU A 199 -1.74 0.91 2.42
CA LEU A 199 -2.31 1.21 1.10
C LEU A 199 -1.92 2.62 0.65
N LEU A 200 -2.04 3.62 1.51
CA LEU A 200 -1.66 5.00 1.21
C LEU A 200 -0.16 5.11 0.91
N TYR A 201 0.69 4.52 1.75
CA TYR A 201 2.13 4.47 1.53
C TYR A 201 2.48 3.88 0.16
N LEU A 202 1.94 2.70 -0.15
CA LEU A 202 2.21 2.00 -1.40
C LEU A 202 1.73 2.81 -2.61
N VAL A 203 0.48 3.29 -2.56
CA VAL A 203 -0.13 4.04 -3.66
C VAL A 203 0.61 5.35 -3.90
N LYS A 204 0.93 6.12 -2.86
CA LYS A 204 1.69 7.38 -2.98
C LYS A 204 3.06 7.13 -3.59
N ARG A 205 3.79 6.10 -3.14
CA ARG A 205 5.10 5.71 -3.67
C ARG A 205 5.04 5.32 -5.16
N LEU A 206 4.11 4.45 -5.53
CA LEU A 206 3.91 4.01 -6.92
C LEU A 206 3.49 5.17 -7.83
N ARG A 207 2.49 5.95 -7.42
CA ARG A 207 2.02 7.11 -8.17
C ARG A 207 3.14 8.11 -8.43
N LYS A 208 3.92 8.46 -7.41
CA LYS A 208 5.00 9.45 -7.52
C LYS A 208 6.04 9.00 -8.56
N TYR A 209 6.44 7.73 -8.50
CA TYR A 209 7.45 7.18 -9.40
C TYR A 209 6.95 7.04 -10.84
N TYR A 210 5.76 6.46 -11.06
CA TYR A 210 5.20 6.21 -12.40
C TYR A 210 4.37 7.39 -12.95
N LYS A 211 4.30 8.51 -12.21
CA LYS A 211 3.52 9.71 -12.56
C LYS A 211 2.05 9.42 -12.82
N ILE A 212 1.44 8.51 -12.05
CA ILE A 212 0.04 8.12 -12.20
C ILE A 212 -0.87 9.23 -11.61
N PRO A 213 -1.78 9.85 -12.37
CA PRO A 213 -2.63 10.90 -11.84
C PRO A 213 -3.66 10.32 -10.84
N ILE A 214 -4.11 11.13 -9.87
CA ILE A 214 -5.04 10.67 -8.81
C ILE A 214 -6.35 10.12 -9.39
N LYS A 215 -6.82 10.68 -10.52
CA LYS A 215 -8.00 10.18 -11.25
C LYS A 215 -7.85 8.75 -11.77
N ASN A 216 -6.62 8.25 -11.94
CA ASN A 216 -6.33 6.89 -12.42
C ASN A 216 -6.07 5.89 -11.27
N ILE A 217 -6.25 6.30 -10.02
CA ILE A 217 -6.24 5.40 -8.86
C ILE A 217 -7.69 5.06 -8.56
N ILE A 218 -8.19 3.91 -8.96
CA ILE A 218 -9.62 3.60 -8.87
C ILE A 218 -9.84 2.29 -8.12
N SER A 219 -11.04 2.10 -7.59
CA SER A 219 -11.47 0.82 -7.06
C SER A 219 -11.95 -0.09 -8.21
N HIS A 220 -11.95 -1.41 -8.04
CA HIS A 220 -12.31 -2.34 -9.12
C HIS A 220 -13.72 -2.06 -9.69
N GLY A 221 -14.71 -1.81 -8.84
CA GLY A 221 -16.08 -1.47 -9.25
C GLY A 221 -16.22 -0.12 -9.97
N GLU A 222 -15.21 0.76 -9.93
CA GLU A 222 -15.18 2.01 -10.69
C GLU A 222 -14.58 1.84 -12.10
N VAL A 223 -14.04 0.66 -12.43
CA VAL A 223 -13.49 0.39 -13.77
C VAL A 223 -14.63 0.29 -14.78
N PRO A 224 -14.60 1.05 -15.90
CA PRO A 224 -15.62 0.94 -16.93
C PRO A 224 -15.72 -0.50 -17.49
N GLY A 225 -16.92 -1.04 -17.49
CA GLY A 225 -17.21 -2.42 -17.92
C GLY A 225 -16.96 -3.49 -16.86
N ALA A 226 -16.48 -3.15 -15.66
CA ALA A 226 -16.42 -4.09 -14.55
C ALA A 226 -17.82 -4.26 -13.92
N ARG A 227 -18.20 -5.50 -13.64
CA ARG A 227 -19.45 -5.86 -12.95
C ARG A 227 -19.09 -6.56 -11.66
N THR A 228 -18.79 -5.78 -10.62
CA THR A 228 -18.30 -6.28 -9.34
C THR A 228 -18.56 -5.28 -8.22
N GLU A 229 -18.78 -5.78 -7.01
CA GLU A 229 -18.85 -4.96 -5.80
C GLU A 229 -17.47 -4.61 -5.25
N CYS A 230 -16.43 -5.34 -5.67
CA CYS A 230 -15.05 -5.17 -5.22
C CYS A 230 -14.58 -3.72 -5.36
N PRO A 231 -13.86 -3.16 -4.36
CA PRO A 231 -13.37 -3.75 -3.11
C PRO A 231 -14.41 -3.78 -1.98
N GLY A 232 -15.71 -3.66 -2.27
CA GLY A 232 -16.80 -3.76 -1.30
C GLY A 232 -17.42 -2.41 -0.93
N LYS A 233 -18.65 -2.44 -0.40
CA LYS A 233 -19.44 -1.24 -0.06
C LYS A 233 -18.86 -0.43 1.11
N TYR A 234 -18.15 -1.06 2.05
CA TYR A 234 -17.54 -0.41 3.22
C TYR A 234 -16.08 0.00 3.00
N PHE A 235 -15.49 -0.28 1.84
CA PHE A 235 -14.21 0.34 1.46
C PHE A 235 -14.39 1.87 1.34
N PRO A 236 -13.65 2.69 2.13
CA PRO A 236 -13.93 4.11 2.28
C PRO A 236 -13.34 4.95 1.12
N ARG A 237 -13.90 4.80 -0.09
CA ARG A 237 -13.39 5.40 -1.35
C ARG A 237 -13.12 6.91 -1.24
N LYS A 238 -14.09 7.66 -0.70
CA LYS A 238 -13.98 9.13 -0.56
C LYS A 238 -12.86 9.53 0.39
N GLU A 239 -12.78 8.87 1.55
CA GLU A 239 -11.74 9.11 2.55
C GLU A 239 -10.35 8.76 2.01
N PHE A 240 -10.20 7.57 1.42
CA PHE A 240 -8.97 7.14 0.78
C PHE A 240 -8.48 8.15 -0.26
N LYS A 241 -9.38 8.64 -1.12
CA LYS A 241 -9.08 9.68 -2.11
C LYS A 241 -8.68 11.01 -1.51
N SER A 242 -9.29 11.40 -0.39
CA SER A 242 -8.91 12.61 0.35
C SER A 242 -7.50 12.47 0.93
N ARG A 243 -7.22 11.36 1.63
CA ARG A 243 -5.92 11.07 2.26
C ARG A 243 -4.78 10.97 1.24
N LEU A 244 -5.04 10.54 0.00
CA LEU A 244 -4.05 10.57 -1.09
C LEU A 244 -3.64 11.97 -1.55
N GLN A 245 -4.48 12.98 -1.33
CA GLN A 245 -4.21 14.37 -1.72
C GLN A 245 -3.49 15.14 -0.62
N MET A 246 -3.48 14.62 0.61
CA MET A 246 -2.76 15.21 1.73
C MET A 246 -1.24 15.05 1.53
N PRO A 247 -0.44 16.08 1.89
CA PRO A 247 1.01 15.95 1.93
C PRO A 247 1.44 14.80 2.86
N ASP A 248 2.65 14.30 2.64
CA ASP A 248 3.28 13.31 3.53
C ASP A 248 3.72 13.95 4.85
#